data_AF-A0A518KDR2-F1
#
_entry.id   AF-A0A518KDR2-F1
#
_cell.length_a   1.000
_cell.length_b   1.000
_cell.length_c   1.000
_cell.angle_alpha   90.00
_cell.angle_beta   90.00
_cell.angle_gamma   90.00
#
_symmetry.space_group_name_H-M   'P 1'
#
loop_
_entity.id
_entity.type
_entity.pdbx_description
1 polymer ?
#
loop_
_entity_poly.entity_id
_entity_poly.type
_entity_poly.pdbx_seq_one_letter_code
_entity_poly.pdbx_strand_id
1 'polypeptide(L)'
;MKLTRLQAALFLTIVVACATAAIAQPPQEQHFDPAKVIGADGCKKCHAAEVDQWLRTPHAQTIDTLHRKPEAKAIADRLGIRSVKRNETCVRCHYTEREERGRVRIDSGVSCESCHGPATDWVQLHAEYGPGVTRETESPTARQQRRLASISAGMNNPSNLYLIARQCLDCHTTPDEQLVDVGGHPAGSTDFELVAWSQGMVRHNFVRSNGTTNEPSALPRVRVMHVVGLMTDLEYSLRAVSKATGSGTFARTAAARAAARKQALWEVQRRLDDPMIQPALDAVSTLELKLGNAAEINKAADAISDAAYAYAERADGARLAAIDDLLPPPNKYK
;
A
#
# COMPACT_ATOMS: atom_id res chain seq x y z
N MET A 1 14.73 58.94 -45.37
CA MET A 1 13.83 58.64 -44.23
C MET A 1 12.87 57.53 -44.67
N LYS A 2 13.11 56.29 -44.26
CA LYS A 2 12.37 55.55 -43.19
C LYS A 2 10.92 55.25 -43.61
N LEU A 3 10.35 54.05 -43.65
CA LEU A 3 10.62 52.78 -42.96
C LEU A 3 10.13 51.58 -43.82
N THR A 4 10.89 50.50 -43.75
CA THR A 4 10.57 49.13 -44.19
C THR A 4 9.41 48.53 -43.39
N ARG A 5 8.47 47.87 -44.09
CA ARG A 5 7.37 47.08 -43.48
C ARG A 5 7.94 45.77 -42.92
N LEU A 6 7.99 45.65 -41.59
CA LEU A 6 8.29 44.40 -40.91
C LEU A 6 7.01 43.54 -40.88
N GLN A 7 7.01 42.41 -41.60
CA GLN A 7 6.00 41.37 -41.43
C GLN A 7 6.33 40.59 -40.16
N ALA A 8 5.49 40.73 -39.14
CA ALA A 8 5.57 39.90 -37.94
C ALA A 8 5.02 38.50 -38.28
N ALA A 9 5.93 37.52 -38.40
CA ALA A 9 5.57 36.12 -38.47
C ALA A 9 5.13 35.65 -37.07
N LEU A 10 3.83 35.38 -36.92
CA LEU A 10 3.25 34.80 -35.71
C LEU A 10 3.58 33.31 -35.68
N PHE A 11 4.65 32.94 -34.99
CA PHE A 11 4.95 31.54 -34.70
C PHE A 11 3.94 31.02 -33.67
N LEU A 12 2.97 30.25 -34.14
CA LEU A 12 2.05 29.49 -33.28
C LEU A 12 2.81 28.26 -32.74
N THR A 13 3.45 28.41 -31.59
CA THR A 13 4.07 27.30 -30.87
C THR A 13 2.98 26.40 -30.30
N ILE A 14 2.65 25.32 -31.00
CA ILE A 14 1.78 24.27 -30.47
C ILE A 14 2.56 23.56 -29.36
N VAL A 15 2.31 23.95 -28.12
CA VAL A 15 2.77 23.20 -26.94
C VAL A 15 1.92 21.93 -26.87
N VAL A 16 2.41 20.84 -27.46
CA VAL A 16 1.89 19.51 -27.20
C VAL A 16 2.18 19.22 -25.73
N ALA A 17 1.16 19.34 -24.89
CA ALA A 17 1.23 18.89 -23.51
C ALA A 17 1.39 17.36 -23.52
N CYS A 18 2.63 16.88 -23.46
CA CYS A 18 2.91 15.49 -23.15
C CYS A 18 2.29 15.20 -21.79
N ALA A 19 1.19 14.45 -21.78
CA ALA A 19 0.67 13.83 -20.58
C ALA A 19 1.76 12.87 -20.07
N THR A 20 2.56 13.32 -19.12
CA THR A 20 3.48 12.45 -18.39
C THR A 20 2.61 11.43 -17.67
N ALA A 21 2.64 10.19 -18.15
CA ALA A 21 2.07 9.08 -17.41
C ALA A 21 2.67 9.12 -16.01
N ALA A 22 1.80 9.17 -14.99
CA ALA A 22 2.26 9.05 -13.61
C ALA A 22 2.92 7.67 -13.47
N ILE A 23 4.25 7.65 -13.42
CA ILE A 23 5.05 6.46 -13.15
C ILE A 23 4.86 6.16 -11.66
N ALA A 24 4.56 4.91 -11.31
CA ALA A 24 4.56 4.51 -9.92
C ALA A 24 6.00 4.65 -9.41
N GLN A 25 6.24 5.54 -8.44
CA GLN A 25 7.55 5.58 -7.80
C GLN A 25 7.78 4.21 -7.13
N PRO A 26 8.96 3.58 -7.32
CA PRO A 26 9.26 2.32 -6.66
C PRO A 26 9.07 2.51 -5.15
N PRO A 27 8.47 1.55 -4.43
CA PRO A 27 8.38 1.63 -2.98
C PRO A 27 9.80 1.67 -2.41
N GLN A 28 10.24 2.86 -2.01
CA GLN A 28 11.30 2.98 -1.01
C GLN A 28 10.75 2.45 0.30
N GLU A 29 11.60 1.84 1.13
CA GLU A 29 11.23 1.50 2.52
C GLU A 29 10.63 2.75 3.16
N GLN A 30 9.32 2.72 3.42
CA GLN A 30 8.61 3.91 3.84
C GLN A 30 8.87 4.16 5.31
N HIS A 31 9.99 4.82 5.59
CA HIS A 31 10.15 5.55 6.84
C HIS A 31 9.36 6.85 6.70
N PHE A 32 8.15 6.88 7.25
CA PHE A 32 7.34 8.09 7.24
C PHE A 32 8.01 9.19 8.06
N ASP A 33 7.98 10.41 7.54
CA ASP A 33 8.43 11.59 8.28
C ASP A 33 7.45 11.87 9.44
N PRO A 34 7.86 11.70 10.71
CA PRO A 34 6.98 11.93 11.85
C PRO A 34 6.47 13.38 11.95
N ALA A 35 7.17 14.35 11.34
CA ALA A 35 6.72 15.74 11.30
C ALA A 35 5.51 15.95 10.36
N LYS A 36 5.23 14.99 9.48
CA LYS A 36 4.09 15.02 8.55
C LYS A 36 2.86 14.24 9.03
N VAL A 37 2.93 13.69 10.24
CA VAL A 37 1.86 12.89 10.84
C VAL A 37 0.93 13.79 11.65
N ILE A 38 -0.36 13.80 11.30
CA ILE A 38 -1.36 14.65 11.99
C ILE A 38 -2.06 13.94 13.17
N GLY A 39 -1.93 12.62 13.26
CA GLY A 39 -2.54 11.78 14.28
C GLY A 39 -4.00 11.45 13.98
N ALA A 40 -4.52 10.38 14.61
CA ALA A 40 -5.89 9.90 14.39
C ALA A 40 -6.97 10.96 14.70
N ASP A 41 -6.71 11.87 15.64
CA ASP A 41 -7.60 12.98 15.98
C ASP A 41 -7.80 13.95 14.81
N GLY A 42 -6.78 14.12 13.95
CA GLY A 42 -6.89 14.90 12.73
C GLY A 42 -7.90 14.29 11.76
N CYS A 43 -7.80 12.97 11.55
CA CYS A 43 -8.70 12.20 10.69
C CYS A 43 -10.13 12.14 11.26
N LYS A 44 -10.27 12.00 12.60
CA LYS A 44 -11.55 11.83 13.30
C LYS A 44 -12.54 12.97 13.06
N LYS A 45 -12.04 14.19 12.80
CA LYS A 45 -12.88 15.37 12.51
C LYS A 45 -13.84 15.15 11.34
N CYS A 46 -13.47 14.30 10.37
CA CYS A 46 -14.29 13.98 9.20
C CYS A 46 -14.63 12.48 9.10
N HIS A 47 -13.82 11.61 9.71
CA HIS A 47 -13.92 10.14 9.60
C HIS A 47 -14.12 9.49 10.97
N ALA A 48 -15.12 9.96 11.73
CA ALA A 48 -15.36 9.48 13.10
C ALA A 48 -15.70 7.98 13.14
N ALA A 49 -16.55 7.51 12.23
CA ALA A 49 -16.97 6.10 12.18
C ALA A 49 -15.81 5.16 11.81
N GLU A 50 -14.94 5.57 10.88
CA GLU A 50 -13.74 4.83 10.52
C GLU A 50 -12.75 4.75 11.69
N VAL A 51 -12.54 5.86 12.40
CA VAL A 51 -11.67 5.89 13.59
C VAL A 51 -12.22 5.01 14.71
N ASP A 52 -13.53 5.05 14.96
CA ASP A 52 -14.17 4.23 15.99
C ASP A 52 -14.11 2.72 15.65
N GLN A 53 -14.13 2.36 14.37
CA GLN A 53 -13.87 1.00 13.91
C GLN A 53 -12.39 0.63 14.06
N TRP A 54 -11.47 1.51 13.67
CA TRP A 54 -10.02 1.29 13.79
C TRP A 54 -9.60 1.01 15.23
N LEU A 55 -10.13 1.74 16.22
CA LEU A 55 -9.84 1.54 17.65
C LEU A 55 -10.09 0.11 18.15
N ARG A 56 -10.92 -0.67 17.44
CA ARG A 56 -11.24 -2.07 17.79
C ARG A 56 -10.29 -3.08 17.16
N THR A 57 -9.38 -2.64 16.32
CA THR A 57 -8.45 -3.50 15.58
C THR A 57 -7.15 -3.75 16.37
N PRO A 58 -6.43 -4.85 16.09
CA PRO A 58 -5.09 -5.08 16.64
C PRO A 58 -4.09 -3.98 16.26
N HIS A 59 -4.31 -3.30 15.13
CA HIS A 59 -3.50 -2.16 14.68
C HIS A 59 -3.60 -0.98 15.64
N ALA A 60 -4.78 -0.64 16.15
CA ALA A 60 -4.88 0.39 17.19
C ALA A 60 -4.30 -0.10 18.53
N GLN A 61 -4.59 -1.35 18.89
CA GLN A 61 -4.28 -1.92 20.22
C GLN A 61 -2.80 -2.28 20.42
N THR A 62 -1.98 -2.26 19.36
CA THR A 62 -0.55 -2.63 19.42
C THR A 62 0.20 -1.72 20.38
N ILE A 63 -0.20 -0.43 20.47
CA ILE A 63 0.40 0.53 21.39
C ILE A 63 0.36 0.07 22.85
N ASP A 64 -0.72 -0.60 23.26
CA ASP A 64 -0.92 -1.02 24.64
C ASP A 64 -0.46 -2.45 24.92
N THR A 65 -0.41 -3.29 23.89
CA THR A 65 -0.29 -4.74 24.07
C THR A 65 1.08 -5.29 23.70
N LEU A 66 1.68 -4.87 22.58
CA LEU A 66 2.84 -5.55 21.99
C LEU A 66 4.06 -5.58 22.91
N HIS A 67 4.47 -4.42 23.41
CA HIS A 67 5.62 -4.25 24.30
C HIS A 67 5.52 -5.04 25.63
N ARG A 68 4.32 -5.56 25.96
CA ARG A 68 4.07 -6.36 27.16
C ARG A 68 4.17 -7.86 26.90
N LYS A 69 4.06 -8.32 25.65
CA LYS A 69 4.10 -9.73 25.27
C LYS A 69 5.47 -10.36 25.58
N PRO A 70 5.54 -11.54 26.22
CA PRO A 70 6.80 -12.25 26.45
C PRO A 70 7.59 -12.51 25.17
N GLU A 71 6.89 -12.83 24.07
CA GLU A 71 7.50 -13.11 22.77
C GLU A 71 8.21 -11.87 22.22
N ALA A 72 7.58 -10.69 22.31
CA ALA A 72 8.18 -9.44 21.86
C ALA A 72 9.43 -9.07 22.68
N LYS A 73 9.43 -9.33 23.99
CA LYS A 73 10.62 -9.14 24.84
C LYS A 73 11.75 -10.11 24.46
N ALA A 74 11.43 -11.38 24.25
CA ALA A 74 12.41 -12.38 23.86
C ALA A 74 13.04 -12.12 22.48
N ILE A 75 12.29 -11.54 21.54
CA ILE A 75 12.82 -11.05 20.26
C ILE A 75 13.78 -9.87 20.50
N ALA A 76 13.33 -8.88 21.27
CA ALA A 76 14.13 -7.69 21.58
C ALA A 76 15.44 -8.05 22.30
N ASP A 77 15.41 -8.97 23.27
CA ASP A 77 16.58 -9.44 24.01
C ASP A 77 17.62 -10.10 23.07
N ARG A 78 17.17 -10.95 22.14
CA ARG A 78 18.05 -11.60 21.15
C ARG A 78 18.68 -10.60 20.16
N LEU A 79 18.01 -9.49 19.92
CA LEU A 79 18.52 -8.39 19.08
C LEU A 79 19.31 -7.34 19.88
N GLY A 80 19.41 -7.47 21.20
CA GLY A 80 20.04 -6.45 22.07
C GLY A 80 19.25 -5.13 22.16
N ILE A 81 17.96 -5.15 21.82
CA ILE A 81 17.08 -3.98 21.85
C ILE A 81 16.51 -3.79 23.26
N ARG A 82 16.80 -2.65 23.87
CA ARG A 82 16.35 -2.34 25.24
C ARG A 82 14.86 -2.04 25.35
N SER A 83 14.23 -1.53 24.30
CA SER A 83 12.83 -1.12 24.34
C SER A 83 12.15 -1.26 22.98
N VAL A 84 11.10 -2.09 22.93
CA VAL A 84 10.24 -2.29 21.75
C VAL A 84 9.63 -0.97 21.23
N LYS A 85 9.42 0.02 22.10
CA LYS A 85 8.81 1.32 21.76
C LYS A 85 9.83 2.41 21.40
N ARG A 86 11.13 2.11 21.48
CA ARG A 86 12.21 3.09 21.28
C ARG A 86 13.34 2.48 20.47
N ASN A 87 13.01 2.01 19.28
CA ASN A 87 13.93 1.51 18.27
C ASN A 87 13.24 1.51 16.91
N GLU A 88 13.99 1.66 15.83
CA GLU A 88 13.43 1.70 14.47
C GLU A 88 12.81 0.35 14.06
N THR A 89 13.48 -0.77 14.34
CA THR A 89 13.11 -2.13 13.90
C THR A 89 11.66 -2.51 14.25
N CYS A 90 11.25 -2.32 15.51
CA CYS A 90 9.89 -2.64 15.96
C CYS A 90 8.90 -1.53 15.61
N VAL A 91 9.35 -0.27 15.67
CA VAL A 91 8.47 0.90 15.51
C VAL A 91 7.92 0.98 14.10
N ARG A 92 8.75 0.70 13.10
CA ARG A 92 8.38 0.72 11.68
C ARG A 92 7.07 -0.02 11.37
N CYS A 93 6.84 -1.19 11.98
CA CYS A 93 5.69 -2.04 11.63
C CYS A 93 4.54 -2.02 12.65
N HIS A 94 4.77 -1.54 13.88
CA HIS A 94 3.81 -1.72 14.97
C HIS A 94 3.29 -0.43 15.58
N TYR A 95 3.86 0.71 15.20
CA TYR A 95 3.53 2.00 15.79
C TYR A 95 3.56 3.09 14.73
N THR A 96 2.92 4.20 15.05
CA THR A 96 3.05 5.44 14.28
C THR A 96 3.76 6.45 15.16
N GLU A 97 4.84 7.02 14.63
CA GLU A 97 5.54 8.12 15.27
C GLU A 97 5.02 9.46 14.79
N ARG A 98 5.03 10.44 15.68
CA ARG A 98 4.70 11.84 15.39
C ARG A 98 5.69 12.76 16.08
N GLU A 99 6.09 13.81 15.39
CA GLU A 99 6.85 14.89 16.00
C GLU A 99 5.92 15.88 16.69
N GLU A 100 6.14 16.12 17.97
CA GLU A 100 5.49 17.19 18.71
C GLU A 100 6.51 18.08 19.41
N ARG A 101 6.52 19.36 19.05
CA ARG A 101 7.42 20.38 19.62
C ARG A 101 8.90 19.96 19.52
N GLY A 102 9.33 19.49 18.34
CA GLY A 102 10.70 19.07 18.08
C GLY A 102 11.10 17.75 18.74
N ARG A 103 10.13 16.91 19.14
CA ARG A 103 10.38 15.60 19.74
C ARG A 103 9.52 14.53 19.09
N VAL A 104 10.16 13.54 18.49
CA VAL A 104 9.50 12.35 17.97
C VAL A 104 9.06 11.45 19.12
N ARG A 105 7.80 11.00 19.07
CA ARG A 105 7.21 10.06 20.03
C ARG A 105 6.28 9.09 19.31
N ILE A 106 6.07 7.94 19.93
CA ILE A 106 4.98 7.04 19.58
C ILE A 106 3.65 7.76 19.87
N ASP A 107 2.89 8.02 18.82
CA ASP A 107 1.56 8.63 18.86
C ASP A 107 0.48 7.57 19.08
N SER A 108 0.53 6.52 18.26
CA SER A 108 -0.47 5.47 18.21
C SER A 108 0.16 4.12 17.82
N GLY A 109 -0.66 3.07 17.77
CA GLY A 109 -0.28 1.82 17.10
C GLY A 109 -0.14 2.04 15.59
N VAL A 110 -0.41 1.00 14.79
CA VAL A 110 -0.55 1.18 13.34
C VAL A 110 -1.79 2.04 13.09
N SER A 111 -1.60 3.26 12.59
CA SER A 111 -2.63 4.30 12.51
C SER A 111 -3.26 4.40 11.12
N CYS A 112 -4.17 5.35 10.96
CA CYS A 112 -4.71 5.75 9.65
C CYS A 112 -3.56 6.07 8.67
N GLU A 113 -2.55 6.80 9.13
CA GLU A 113 -1.46 7.32 8.30
C GLU A 113 -0.43 6.23 7.94
N SER A 114 -0.40 5.11 8.66
CA SER A 114 0.37 3.92 8.26
C SER A 114 -0.14 3.32 6.93
N CYS A 115 -1.45 3.41 6.67
CA CYS A 115 -2.08 2.91 5.44
C CYS A 115 -2.37 4.04 4.43
N HIS A 116 -2.75 5.23 4.89
CA HIS A 116 -3.15 6.34 4.02
C HIS A 116 -2.04 7.35 3.73
N GLY A 117 -0.86 7.16 4.34
CA GLY A 117 0.28 8.07 4.25
C GLY A 117 0.19 9.24 5.24
N PRO A 118 1.32 9.89 5.61
CA PRO A 118 1.34 11.06 6.47
C PRO A 118 0.55 12.21 5.88
N ALA A 119 -0.36 12.80 6.65
CA ALA A 119 -1.45 13.59 6.09
C ALA A 119 -1.20 15.09 5.94
N THR A 120 -0.12 15.64 6.52
CA THR A 120 0.12 17.09 6.52
C THR A 120 -0.02 17.72 5.14
N ASP A 121 0.53 17.08 4.10
CA ASP A 121 0.59 17.65 2.75
C ASP A 121 -0.68 17.40 1.91
N TRP A 122 -1.53 16.43 2.28
CA TRP A 122 -2.68 16.04 1.46
C TRP A 122 -4.04 16.20 2.13
N VAL A 123 -4.13 16.33 3.46
CA VAL A 123 -5.42 16.36 4.18
C VAL A 123 -6.30 17.54 3.76
N GLN A 124 -5.70 18.71 3.50
CA GLN A 124 -6.43 19.87 3.02
C GLN A 124 -6.92 19.66 1.58
N LEU A 125 -6.05 19.21 0.67
CA LEU A 125 -6.41 18.87 -0.71
C LEU A 125 -7.54 17.83 -0.75
N HIS A 126 -7.49 16.85 0.15
CA HIS A 126 -8.51 15.82 0.28
C HIS A 126 -9.88 16.41 0.67
N ALA A 127 -9.91 17.43 1.52
CA ALA A 127 -11.13 18.06 2.01
C ALA A 127 -11.65 19.24 1.16
N GLU A 128 -10.87 19.71 0.17
CA GLU A 128 -11.16 20.93 -0.58
C GLU A 128 -11.95 20.65 -1.87
N TYR A 129 -13.28 20.83 -1.82
CA TYR A 129 -14.18 20.64 -2.97
C TYR A 129 -14.40 21.90 -3.81
N GLY A 130 -14.06 23.07 -3.27
CA GLY A 130 -14.33 24.39 -3.86
C GLY A 130 -15.59 25.07 -3.31
N PRO A 131 -15.80 26.38 -3.59
CA PRO A 131 -16.89 27.16 -3.00
C PRO A 131 -18.27 26.61 -3.37
N GLY A 132 -19.09 26.31 -2.36
CA GLY A 132 -20.46 25.82 -2.55
C GLY A 132 -20.58 24.39 -3.08
N VAL A 133 -19.46 23.67 -3.22
CA VAL A 133 -19.42 22.29 -3.69
C VAL A 133 -19.25 21.36 -2.50
N THR A 134 -19.99 20.25 -2.49
CA THR A 134 -19.86 19.18 -1.51
C THR A 134 -19.32 17.94 -2.19
N ARG A 135 -18.98 16.91 -1.41
CA ARG A 135 -18.57 15.62 -1.95
C ARG A 135 -19.62 15.03 -2.90
N GLU A 136 -20.89 15.22 -2.60
CA GLU A 136 -22.03 14.71 -3.36
C GLU A 136 -22.24 15.48 -4.67
N THR A 137 -21.96 16.78 -4.68
CA THR A 137 -22.22 17.67 -5.84
C THR A 137 -20.98 17.91 -6.72
N GLU A 138 -19.80 17.50 -6.27
CA GLU A 138 -18.56 17.58 -7.04
C GLU A 138 -18.66 16.80 -8.36
N SER A 139 -18.22 17.43 -9.46
CA SER A 139 -18.19 16.79 -10.78
C SER A 139 -17.17 15.63 -10.83
N PRO A 140 -17.38 14.62 -11.67
CA PRO A 140 -16.41 13.52 -11.83
C PRO A 140 -15.00 13.99 -12.18
N THR A 141 -14.87 15.01 -13.02
CA THR A 141 -13.57 15.59 -13.41
C THR A 141 -12.87 16.28 -12.24
N ALA A 142 -13.59 17.11 -11.48
CA ALA A 142 -13.03 17.78 -10.30
C ALA A 142 -12.60 16.75 -9.24
N ARG A 143 -13.42 15.71 -9.02
CA ARG A 143 -13.08 14.60 -8.12
C ARG A 143 -11.81 13.89 -8.54
N GLN A 144 -11.66 13.60 -9.83
CA GLN A 144 -10.46 12.97 -10.37
C GLN A 144 -9.22 13.85 -10.18
N GLN A 145 -9.33 15.15 -10.45
CA GLN A 145 -8.22 16.10 -10.27
C GLN A 145 -7.80 16.21 -8.80
N ARG A 146 -8.76 16.41 -7.90
CA ARG A 146 -8.51 16.45 -6.45
C ARG A 146 -7.87 15.17 -5.95
N ARG A 147 -8.37 14.01 -6.39
CA ARG A 147 -7.78 12.71 -6.05
C ARG A 147 -6.32 12.62 -6.48
N LEU A 148 -6.00 12.98 -7.72
CA LEU A 148 -4.63 12.94 -8.22
C LEU A 148 -3.72 13.93 -7.49
N ALA A 149 -4.22 15.11 -7.16
CA ALA A 149 -3.49 16.08 -6.36
C ALA A 149 -3.18 15.53 -4.96
N SER A 150 -4.16 14.94 -4.27
CA SER A 150 -3.92 14.29 -2.96
C SER A 150 -2.92 13.13 -3.06
N ILE A 151 -3.01 12.28 -4.10
CA ILE A 151 -2.06 11.18 -4.31
C ILE A 151 -0.65 11.72 -4.56
N SER A 152 -0.51 12.75 -5.40
CA SER A 152 0.78 13.40 -5.67
C SER A 152 1.38 14.06 -4.43
N ALA A 153 0.54 14.44 -3.46
CA ALA A 153 0.96 14.96 -2.17
C ALA A 153 1.20 13.87 -1.11
N GLY A 154 1.16 12.58 -1.48
CA GLY A 154 1.51 11.46 -0.61
C GLY A 154 0.32 10.65 -0.07
N MET A 155 -0.92 10.94 -0.48
CA MET A 155 -2.08 10.15 -0.06
C MET A 155 -2.10 8.78 -0.75
N ASN A 156 -2.11 7.71 0.05
CA ASN A 156 -2.48 6.39 -0.44
C ASN A 156 -4.01 6.31 -0.52
N ASN A 157 -4.56 6.69 -1.67
CA ASN A 157 -6.01 6.75 -1.87
C ASN A 157 -6.59 5.35 -2.14
N PRO A 158 -7.62 4.90 -1.39
CA PRO A 158 -8.17 3.56 -1.51
C PRO A 158 -8.91 3.30 -2.83
N SER A 159 -9.13 4.31 -3.69
CA SER A 159 -9.68 4.10 -5.03
C SER A 159 -8.77 3.20 -5.86
N ASN A 160 -7.45 3.39 -5.76
CA ASN A 160 -6.46 2.51 -6.34
C ASN A 160 -5.99 1.51 -5.27
N LEU A 161 -6.42 0.25 -5.41
CA LEU A 161 -6.20 -0.80 -4.41
C LEU A 161 -4.72 -1.12 -4.16
N TYR A 162 -3.85 -0.90 -5.15
CA TYR A 162 -2.41 -1.13 -5.02
C TYR A 162 -1.78 -0.22 -3.96
N LEU A 163 -2.19 1.06 -3.94
CA LEU A 163 -1.69 2.04 -2.97
C LEU A 163 -1.95 1.66 -1.52
N ILE A 164 -2.98 0.84 -1.25
CA ILE A 164 -3.27 0.31 0.09
C ILE A 164 -2.58 -1.04 0.31
N ALA A 165 -2.66 -1.95 -0.67
CA ALA A 165 -2.09 -3.29 -0.58
C ALA A 165 -0.59 -3.26 -0.21
N ARG A 166 0.15 -2.34 -0.83
CA ARG A 166 1.60 -2.19 -0.61
C ARG A 166 1.94 -1.81 0.84
N GLN A 167 1.06 -1.03 1.49
CA GLN A 167 1.23 -0.62 2.88
C GLN A 167 1.04 -1.79 3.85
N CYS A 168 0.08 -2.67 3.55
CA CYS A 168 -0.08 -3.90 4.32
C CYS A 168 1.18 -4.76 4.20
N LEU A 169 1.69 -4.93 2.99
CA LEU A 169 2.79 -5.85 2.72
C LEU A 169 4.16 -5.33 3.17
N ASP A 170 4.38 -4.01 3.29
CA ASP A 170 5.63 -3.47 3.85
C ASP A 170 5.91 -4.03 5.27
N CYS A 171 4.86 -4.30 6.04
CA CYS A 171 4.94 -4.92 7.36
C CYS A 171 4.73 -6.45 7.30
N HIS A 172 3.72 -6.89 6.56
CA HIS A 172 3.27 -8.29 6.57
C HIS A 172 4.14 -9.26 5.75
N THR A 173 5.15 -8.78 5.02
CA THR A 173 6.25 -9.62 4.52
C THR A 173 7.48 -9.62 5.42
N THR A 174 7.52 -8.76 6.45
CA THR A 174 8.66 -8.57 7.39
C THR A 174 10.02 -8.56 6.66
N PRO A 175 10.31 -7.53 5.85
CA PRO A 175 11.46 -7.53 4.93
C PRO A 175 12.78 -7.17 5.65
N ASP A 176 13.08 -7.84 6.77
CA ASP A 176 14.26 -7.65 7.62
C ASP A 176 14.86 -9.01 8.02
N GLU A 177 16.02 -9.33 7.44
CA GLU A 177 16.71 -10.61 7.66
C GLU A 177 17.18 -10.78 9.10
N GLN A 178 17.70 -9.72 9.73
CA GLN A 178 18.23 -9.81 11.09
C GLN A 178 17.11 -10.02 12.11
N LEU A 179 16.00 -9.29 11.95
CA LEU A 179 14.80 -9.45 12.77
C LEU A 179 14.26 -10.90 12.73
N VAL A 180 14.32 -11.54 11.57
CA VAL A 180 13.87 -12.92 11.40
C VAL A 180 14.91 -13.94 11.87
N ASP A 181 16.13 -13.91 11.34
CA ASP A 181 17.09 -14.99 11.52
C ASP A 181 17.80 -14.93 12.88
N VAL A 182 18.04 -13.72 13.42
CA VAL A 182 18.59 -13.53 14.77
C VAL A 182 17.46 -13.32 15.78
N GLY A 183 16.56 -12.39 15.45
CA GLY A 183 15.44 -12.00 16.29
C GLY A 183 14.33 -13.03 16.34
N GLY A 184 14.31 -14.08 15.49
CA GLY A 184 13.29 -15.14 15.49
C GLY A 184 11.87 -14.63 15.31
N HIS A 185 11.73 -13.44 14.73
CA HIS A 185 10.44 -12.94 14.29
C HIS A 185 9.96 -13.79 13.08
N PRO A 186 8.65 -14.01 12.90
CA PRO A 186 8.15 -14.61 11.66
C PRO A 186 8.57 -13.81 10.42
N ALA A 187 8.93 -14.48 9.34
CA ALA A 187 9.21 -13.85 8.04
C ALA A 187 7.91 -13.46 7.30
N GLY A 188 7.11 -12.64 7.94
CA GLY A 188 5.80 -12.21 7.48
C GLY A 188 4.63 -13.07 7.99
N SER A 189 3.42 -12.59 7.71
CA SER A 189 2.16 -13.28 8.00
C SER A 189 1.85 -14.25 6.87
N THR A 190 2.05 -15.55 7.08
CA THR A 190 1.90 -16.59 6.04
C THR A 190 0.46 -16.81 5.57
N ASP A 191 -0.53 -16.42 6.38
CA ASP A 191 -1.95 -16.45 6.06
C ASP A 191 -2.51 -15.09 5.60
N PHE A 192 -1.64 -14.11 5.31
CA PHE A 192 -2.07 -12.84 4.76
C PHE A 192 -2.70 -13.04 3.38
N GLU A 193 -3.93 -12.52 3.25
CA GLU A 193 -4.65 -12.42 1.99
C GLU A 193 -5.45 -11.11 2.03
N LEU A 194 -5.26 -10.26 1.01
CA LEU A 194 -5.71 -8.87 1.03
C LEU A 194 -7.23 -8.74 1.20
N VAL A 195 -8.02 -9.58 0.52
CA VAL A 195 -9.49 -9.57 0.64
C VAL A 195 -9.89 -9.97 2.06
N ALA A 196 -9.40 -11.10 2.56
CA ALA A 196 -9.83 -11.65 3.84
C ALA A 196 -9.54 -10.71 5.01
N TRP A 197 -8.39 -10.03 4.97
CA TRP A 197 -7.99 -9.11 6.03
C TRP A 197 -8.68 -7.74 5.87
N SER A 198 -8.71 -7.18 4.64
CA SER A 198 -9.31 -5.85 4.41
C SER A 198 -10.83 -5.82 4.50
N GLN A 199 -11.51 -6.92 4.18
CA GLN A 199 -12.98 -7.02 4.25
C GLN A 199 -13.48 -7.61 5.57
N GLY A 200 -12.57 -8.04 6.45
CA GLY A 200 -12.86 -8.44 7.83
C GLY A 200 -12.52 -7.33 8.84
N MET A 201 -11.47 -7.55 9.62
CA MET A 201 -11.07 -6.88 10.84
C MET A 201 -10.76 -5.42 10.62
N VAL A 202 -10.08 -5.10 9.52
CA VAL A 202 -9.73 -3.71 9.18
C VAL A 202 -10.75 -3.05 8.26
N ARG A 203 -11.90 -3.66 7.97
CA ARG A 203 -12.91 -3.04 7.10
C ARG A 203 -13.48 -1.78 7.76
N HIS A 204 -13.48 -0.65 7.05
CA HIS A 204 -14.04 0.63 7.51
C HIS A 204 -14.65 1.42 6.34
N ASN A 205 -15.55 0.79 5.58
CA ASN A 205 -16.16 1.37 4.38
C ASN A 205 -17.44 2.16 4.72
N PHE A 206 -17.30 3.33 5.34
CA PHE A 206 -18.45 4.18 5.68
C PHE A 206 -18.73 5.28 4.67
N VAL A 207 -17.81 5.52 3.72
CA VAL A 207 -17.94 6.59 2.72
C VAL A 207 -19.18 6.46 1.82
N ARG A 208 -19.65 5.22 1.58
CA ARG A 208 -20.80 4.93 0.70
C ARG A 208 -22.14 5.24 1.38
N SER A 209 -22.15 5.22 2.70
CA SER A 209 -23.32 5.37 3.55
C SER A 209 -23.27 6.65 4.38
N ASN A 210 -22.41 7.60 4.00
CA ASN A 210 -22.20 8.88 4.68
C ASN A 210 -21.92 8.74 6.17
N GLY A 211 -21.07 7.76 6.55
CA GLY A 211 -20.68 7.56 7.95
C GLY A 211 -21.57 6.60 8.74
N THR A 212 -22.63 6.02 8.15
CA THR A 212 -23.64 5.29 8.93
C THR A 212 -23.38 3.79 9.05
N THR A 213 -22.97 3.14 7.97
CA THR A 213 -22.79 1.67 7.92
C THR A 213 -21.42 1.29 7.36
N ASN A 214 -20.79 0.28 7.96
CA ASN A 214 -19.54 -0.30 7.49
C ASN A 214 -19.82 -1.32 6.38
N GLU A 215 -19.92 -0.86 5.14
CA GLU A 215 -20.42 -1.69 4.04
C GLU A 215 -19.39 -2.69 3.50
N PRO A 216 -19.79 -3.94 3.18
CA PRO A 216 -18.91 -4.83 2.42
C PRO A 216 -18.62 -4.25 1.03
N SER A 217 -17.41 -4.49 0.51
CA SER A 217 -17.13 -4.17 -0.89
C SER A 217 -17.99 -5.05 -1.82
N ALA A 218 -18.49 -4.46 -2.90
CA ALA A 218 -19.19 -5.21 -3.95
C ALA A 218 -18.26 -6.24 -4.60
N LEU A 219 -18.81 -7.39 -5.02
CA LEU A 219 -18.04 -8.52 -5.57
C LEU A 219 -17.09 -8.13 -6.73
N PRO A 220 -17.47 -7.28 -7.70
CA PRO A 220 -16.52 -6.81 -8.72
C PRO A 220 -15.24 -6.19 -8.13
N ARG A 221 -15.36 -5.38 -7.09
CA ARG A 221 -14.21 -4.77 -6.41
C ARG A 221 -13.39 -5.81 -5.64
N VAL A 222 -14.05 -6.80 -5.03
CA VAL A 222 -13.37 -7.90 -4.34
C VAL A 222 -12.52 -8.73 -5.31
N ARG A 223 -13.00 -8.98 -6.53
CA ARG A 223 -12.21 -9.66 -7.57
C ARG A 223 -10.95 -8.88 -7.94
N VAL A 224 -11.07 -7.57 -8.18
CA VAL A 224 -9.92 -6.72 -8.46
C VAL A 224 -8.94 -6.73 -7.27
N MET A 225 -9.46 -6.63 -6.05
CA MET A 225 -8.68 -6.67 -4.82
C MET A 225 -7.90 -7.97 -4.66
N HIS A 226 -8.48 -9.11 -5.00
CA HIS A 226 -7.77 -10.39 -4.96
C HIS A 226 -6.56 -10.39 -5.91
N VAL A 227 -6.75 -10.00 -7.17
CA VAL A 227 -5.66 -9.96 -8.16
C VAL A 227 -4.58 -8.95 -7.77
N VAL A 228 -4.96 -7.74 -7.37
CA VAL A 228 -4.02 -6.72 -6.88
C VAL A 228 -3.25 -7.24 -5.67
N GLY A 229 -3.92 -7.89 -4.72
CA GLY A 229 -3.29 -8.50 -3.56
C GLY A 229 -2.22 -9.53 -3.93
N LEU A 230 -2.49 -10.41 -4.90
CA LEU A 230 -1.51 -11.38 -5.39
C LEU A 230 -0.31 -10.72 -6.05
N MET A 231 -0.54 -9.72 -6.91
CA MET A 231 0.53 -9.00 -7.60
C MET A 231 1.42 -8.25 -6.61
N THR A 232 0.84 -7.50 -5.67
CA THR A 232 1.61 -6.76 -4.66
C THR A 232 2.33 -7.70 -3.69
N ASP A 233 1.72 -8.83 -3.31
CA ASP A 233 2.38 -9.80 -2.44
C ASP A 233 3.58 -10.45 -3.14
N LEU A 234 3.44 -10.79 -4.42
CA LEU A 234 4.57 -11.24 -5.24
C LEU A 234 5.67 -10.18 -5.29
N GLU A 235 5.33 -8.92 -5.56
CA GLU A 235 6.29 -7.80 -5.54
C GLU A 235 7.06 -7.74 -4.22
N TYR A 236 6.35 -7.64 -3.08
CA TYR A 236 7.00 -7.44 -1.78
C TYR A 236 7.77 -8.68 -1.33
N SER A 237 7.32 -9.87 -1.72
CA SER A 237 8.09 -11.11 -1.50
C SER A 237 9.39 -11.09 -2.30
N LEU A 238 9.39 -10.63 -3.55
CA LEU A 238 10.62 -10.45 -4.34
C LEU A 238 11.55 -9.41 -3.69
N ARG A 239 11.02 -8.26 -3.25
CA ARG A 239 11.81 -7.24 -2.54
C ARG A 239 12.44 -7.83 -1.28
N ALA A 240 11.72 -8.64 -0.51
CA ALA A 240 12.27 -9.35 0.65
C ALA A 240 13.39 -10.33 0.24
N VAL A 241 13.19 -11.15 -0.80
CA VAL A 241 14.25 -12.04 -1.32
C VAL A 241 15.49 -11.25 -1.75
N SER A 242 15.32 -10.08 -2.36
CA SER A 242 16.43 -9.25 -2.83
C SER A 242 17.35 -8.77 -1.69
N LYS A 243 16.83 -8.69 -0.46
CA LYS A 243 17.56 -8.26 0.73
C LYS A 243 18.30 -9.41 1.43
N ALA A 244 18.00 -10.66 1.08
CA ALA A 244 18.62 -11.80 1.73
C ALA A 244 20.13 -11.83 1.46
N THR A 245 20.92 -11.89 2.53
CA THR A 245 22.38 -12.02 2.46
C THR A 245 22.82 -13.48 2.66
N GLY A 246 22.00 -14.31 3.29
CA GLY A 246 22.21 -15.73 3.47
C GLY A 246 21.01 -16.59 3.09
N SER A 247 21.17 -17.92 3.16
CA SER A 247 20.11 -18.88 2.87
C SER A 247 19.26 -19.23 4.10
N GLY A 248 19.07 -18.28 5.02
CA GLY A 248 18.41 -18.46 6.32
C GLY A 248 16.89 -18.65 6.24
N THR A 249 16.21 -18.55 7.39
CA THR A 249 14.74 -18.71 7.45
C THR A 249 14.05 -17.57 6.71
N PHE A 250 14.58 -16.35 6.83
CA PHE A 250 14.12 -15.19 6.06
C PHE A 250 14.08 -15.47 4.56
N ALA A 251 15.24 -15.79 3.98
CA ALA A 251 15.39 -15.99 2.54
C ALA A 251 14.50 -17.12 2.02
N ARG A 252 14.48 -18.27 2.70
CA ARG A 252 13.66 -19.43 2.30
C ARG A 252 12.17 -19.12 2.36
N THR A 253 11.72 -18.43 3.40
CA THR A 253 10.30 -18.09 3.56
C THR A 253 9.85 -17.06 2.54
N ALA A 254 10.64 -16.01 2.31
CA ALA A 254 10.37 -14.99 1.30
C ALA A 254 10.33 -15.61 -0.12
N ALA A 255 11.30 -16.48 -0.46
CA ALA A 255 11.34 -17.15 -1.75
C ALA A 255 10.17 -18.11 -1.96
N ALA A 256 9.80 -18.88 -0.93
CA ALA A 256 8.63 -19.77 -0.97
C ALA A 256 7.33 -18.98 -1.15
N ARG A 257 7.19 -17.83 -0.46
CA ARG A 257 6.05 -16.92 -0.60
C ARG A 257 5.97 -16.37 -2.02
N ALA A 258 7.08 -15.86 -2.57
CA ALA A 258 7.15 -15.38 -3.95
C ALA A 258 6.75 -16.48 -4.97
N ALA A 259 7.28 -17.69 -4.82
CA ALA A 259 6.93 -18.81 -5.68
C ALA A 259 5.43 -19.16 -5.62
N ALA A 260 4.86 -19.20 -4.41
CA ALA A 260 3.43 -19.47 -4.22
C ALA A 260 2.55 -18.36 -4.83
N ARG A 261 2.92 -17.08 -4.68
CA ARG A 261 2.17 -15.96 -5.28
C ARG A 261 2.27 -15.96 -6.80
N LYS A 262 3.45 -16.27 -7.37
CA LYS A 262 3.63 -16.47 -8.82
C LYS A 262 2.70 -17.56 -9.36
N GLN A 263 2.62 -18.71 -8.68
CA GLN A 263 1.72 -19.81 -9.07
C GLN A 263 0.25 -19.40 -9.00
N ALA A 264 -0.17 -18.73 -7.93
CA ALA A 264 -1.54 -18.25 -7.79
C ALA A 264 -1.91 -17.22 -8.88
N LEU A 265 -0.99 -16.29 -9.18
CA LEU A 265 -1.20 -15.29 -10.25
C LEU A 265 -1.26 -15.95 -11.63
N TRP A 266 -0.47 -17.00 -11.86
CA TRP A 266 -0.56 -17.78 -13.10
C TRP A 266 -1.90 -18.50 -13.25
N GLU A 267 -2.45 -19.05 -12.17
CA GLU A 267 -3.80 -19.67 -12.20
C GLU A 267 -4.90 -18.64 -12.50
N VAL A 268 -4.78 -17.43 -11.95
CA VAL A 268 -5.66 -16.30 -12.30
C VAL A 268 -5.52 -15.96 -13.79
N GLN A 269 -4.30 -15.81 -14.31
CA GLN A 269 -4.06 -15.54 -15.72
C GLN A 269 -4.64 -16.63 -16.62
N ARG A 270 -4.45 -17.91 -16.28
CA ARG A 270 -4.96 -19.05 -17.05
C ARG A 270 -6.49 -19.00 -17.20
N ARG A 271 -7.21 -18.48 -16.20
CA ARG A 271 -8.68 -18.39 -16.20
C ARG A 271 -9.21 -17.15 -16.91
N LEU A 272 -8.49 -16.04 -16.80
CA LEU A 272 -8.95 -14.74 -17.29
C LEU A 272 -8.41 -14.37 -18.67
N ASP A 273 -7.22 -14.88 -19.03
CA ASP A 273 -6.44 -14.45 -20.19
C ASP A 273 -6.34 -12.91 -20.27
N ASP A 274 -5.95 -12.28 -19.15
CA ASP A 274 -6.00 -10.83 -19.01
C ASP A 274 -4.65 -10.18 -19.43
N PRO A 275 -4.63 -9.32 -20.46
CA PRO A 275 -3.40 -8.67 -20.91
C PRO A 275 -2.80 -7.72 -19.87
N MET A 276 -3.55 -7.30 -18.84
CA MET A 276 -3.04 -6.45 -17.77
C MET A 276 -2.26 -7.22 -16.69
N ILE A 277 -2.44 -8.54 -16.60
CA ILE A 277 -1.69 -9.41 -15.67
C ILE A 277 -0.40 -9.92 -16.32
N GLN A 278 -0.40 -10.12 -17.64
CA GLN A 278 0.73 -10.66 -18.39
C GLN A 278 2.08 -9.97 -18.11
N PRO A 279 2.19 -8.62 -18.04
CA PRO A 279 3.47 -7.96 -17.76
C PRO A 279 4.09 -8.35 -16.41
N ALA A 280 3.27 -8.59 -15.38
CA ALA A 280 3.76 -9.04 -14.09
C ALA A 280 4.29 -10.48 -14.14
N LEU A 281 3.68 -11.35 -14.93
CA LEU A 281 4.14 -12.73 -15.12
C LEU A 281 5.41 -12.80 -16.00
N ASP A 282 5.49 -11.96 -17.02
CA ASP A 282 6.67 -11.84 -17.88
C ASP A 282 7.90 -11.42 -17.07
N ALA A 283 7.73 -10.45 -16.16
CA ALA A 283 8.79 -9.95 -15.28
C ALA A 283 9.44 -11.04 -14.42
N VAL A 284 8.71 -12.12 -14.11
CA VAL A 284 9.21 -13.23 -13.28
C VAL A 284 9.38 -14.53 -14.03
N SER A 285 9.13 -14.55 -15.35
CA SER A 285 9.11 -15.77 -16.16
C SER A 285 10.45 -16.51 -16.12
N THR A 286 11.54 -15.79 -16.34
CA THR A 286 12.93 -16.30 -16.33
C THR A 286 13.73 -15.86 -15.11
N LEU A 287 13.09 -15.24 -14.12
CA LEU A 287 13.79 -14.70 -12.95
C LEU A 287 14.27 -15.83 -12.03
N GLU A 288 15.57 -15.82 -11.73
CA GLU A 288 16.17 -16.73 -10.75
C GLU A 288 16.25 -16.07 -9.36
N LEU A 289 15.60 -16.69 -8.37
CA LEU A 289 15.66 -16.28 -6.96
C LEU A 289 16.90 -16.87 -6.28
N LYS A 290 18.07 -16.26 -6.55
CA LYS A 290 19.35 -16.66 -5.95
C LYS A 290 20.02 -15.49 -5.23
N LEU A 291 20.83 -15.81 -4.22
CA LEU A 291 21.64 -14.82 -3.50
C LEU A 291 22.55 -14.07 -4.48
N GLY A 292 22.75 -12.78 -4.24
CA GLY A 292 23.55 -11.90 -5.10
C GLY A 292 22.87 -11.43 -6.39
N ASN A 293 21.60 -11.79 -6.64
CA ASN A 293 20.83 -11.34 -7.81
C ASN A 293 19.87 -10.17 -7.49
N ALA A 294 20.18 -9.37 -6.47
CA ALA A 294 19.26 -8.36 -5.94
C ALA A 294 18.80 -7.32 -6.99
N ALA A 295 19.68 -6.92 -7.91
CA ALA A 295 19.35 -5.93 -8.94
C ALA A 295 18.24 -6.43 -9.90
N GLU A 296 18.37 -7.64 -10.44
CA GLU A 296 17.35 -8.21 -11.35
C GLU A 296 16.06 -8.55 -10.62
N ILE A 297 16.16 -9.02 -9.36
CA ILE A 297 14.97 -9.28 -8.52
C ILE A 297 14.20 -7.97 -8.27
N ASN A 298 14.89 -6.88 -7.94
CA ASN A 298 14.24 -5.58 -7.73
C ASN A 298 13.67 -5.01 -9.03
N LYS A 299 14.36 -5.17 -10.17
CA LYS A 299 13.83 -4.78 -11.48
C LYS A 299 12.51 -5.52 -11.81
N ALA A 300 12.44 -6.81 -11.51
CA ALA A 300 11.20 -7.58 -11.67
C ALA A 300 10.11 -7.09 -10.72
N ALA A 301 10.45 -6.81 -9.46
CA ALA A 301 9.50 -6.24 -8.49
C ALA A 301 8.95 -4.88 -8.95
N ASP A 302 9.80 -4.00 -9.50
CA ASP A 302 9.38 -2.70 -10.05
C ASP A 302 8.41 -2.87 -11.24
N ALA A 303 8.67 -3.82 -12.14
CA ALA A 303 7.75 -4.12 -13.23
C ALA A 303 6.38 -4.64 -12.74
N ILE A 304 6.36 -5.44 -11.67
CA ILE A 304 5.11 -5.91 -11.05
C ILE A 304 4.39 -4.75 -10.35
N SER A 305 5.11 -3.85 -9.68
CA SER A 305 4.55 -2.62 -9.09
C SER A 305 3.78 -1.82 -10.14
N ASP A 306 4.43 -1.53 -11.28
CA ASP A 306 3.83 -0.77 -12.38
C ASP A 306 2.58 -1.47 -12.93
N ALA A 307 2.66 -2.79 -13.13
CA ALA A 307 1.53 -3.59 -13.60
C ALA A 307 0.38 -3.61 -12.57
N ALA A 308 0.68 -3.76 -11.28
CA ALA A 308 -0.33 -3.82 -10.22
C ALA A 308 -1.02 -2.48 -10.02
N TYR A 309 -0.28 -1.36 -10.09
CA TYR A 309 -0.85 -0.02 -10.08
C TYR A 309 -1.79 0.19 -11.27
N ALA A 310 -1.35 -0.18 -12.48
CA ALA A 310 -2.14 -0.05 -13.69
C ALA A 310 -3.40 -0.94 -13.64
N TYR A 311 -3.29 -2.18 -13.16
CA TYR A 311 -4.39 -3.10 -12.94
C TYR A 311 -5.41 -2.51 -11.96
N ALA A 312 -4.95 -2.02 -10.81
CA ALA A 312 -5.81 -1.41 -9.80
C ALA A 312 -6.56 -0.15 -10.29
N GLU A 313 -6.02 0.57 -11.27
CA GLU A 313 -6.63 1.77 -11.85
C GLU A 313 -7.67 1.46 -12.94
N ARG A 314 -7.47 0.39 -13.73
CA ARG A 314 -8.24 0.19 -14.98
C ARG A 314 -9.04 -1.11 -15.04
N ALA A 315 -8.77 -2.09 -14.18
CA ALA A 315 -9.43 -3.39 -14.25
C ALA A 315 -10.95 -3.27 -14.01
N ASP A 316 -11.71 -3.97 -14.86
CA ASP A 316 -13.16 -4.08 -14.73
C ASP A 316 -13.53 -5.39 -14.01
N GLY A 317 -13.78 -5.29 -12.70
CA GLY A 317 -14.14 -6.42 -11.86
C GLY A 317 -15.39 -7.19 -12.28
N ALA A 318 -16.27 -6.60 -13.11
CA ALA A 318 -17.43 -7.31 -13.64
C ALA A 318 -17.02 -8.46 -14.58
N ARG A 319 -15.87 -8.35 -15.24
CA ARG A 319 -15.34 -9.33 -16.20
C ARG A 319 -14.55 -10.46 -15.54
N LEU A 320 -14.31 -10.37 -14.24
CA LEU A 320 -13.44 -11.30 -13.51
C LEU A 320 -14.21 -12.43 -12.80
N ALA A 321 -15.39 -12.81 -13.29
CA ALA A 321 -16.22 -13.83 -12.62
C ALA A 321 -15.60 -15.23 -12.62
N ALA A 322 -14.68 -15.52 -13.53
CA ALA A 322 -14.02 -16.83 -13.65
C ALA A 322 -13.10 -17.19 -12.46
N ILE A 323 -12.84 -16.24 -11.56
CA ILE A 323 -12.01 -16.43 -10.37
C ILE A 323 -12.81 -16.41 -9.06
N ASP A 324 -14.14 -16.46 -9.10
CA ASP A 324 -14.98 -16.37 -7.90
C ASP A 324 -14.70 -17.45 -6.85
N ASP A 325 -14.35 -18.66 -7.30
CA ASP A 325 -13.98 -19.80 -6.44
C ASP A 325 -12.58 -19.66 -5.82
N LEU A 326 -11.74 -18.76 -6.34
CA LEU A 326 -10.43 -18.44 -5.76
C LEU A 326 -10.52 -17.38 -4.65
N LEU A 327 -11.65 -16.66 -4.56
CA LEU A 327 -11.85 -15.65 -3.54
C LEU A 327 -12.03 -16.30 -2.17
N PRO A 328 -11.44 -15.75 -1.10
CA PRO A 328 -11.74 -16.22 0.24
C PRO A 328 -13.23 -16.00 0.54
N PRO A 329 -13.95 -17.02 1.04
CA PRO A 329 -15.36 -16.84 1.41
C PRO A 329 -15.49 -15.95 2.66
N PRO A 330 -16.63 -15.26 2.87
CA PRO A 330 -16.79 -14.31 3.97
C PRO A 330 -16.54 -14.89 5.38
N ASN A 331 -16.79 -16.19 5.59
CA ASN A 331 -16.51 -16.86 6.86
C ASN A 331 -15.00 -17.08 7.14
N LYS A 332 -14.14 -16.79 6.17
CA LYS A 332 -12.67 -16.79 6.29
C LYS A 332 -12.11 -15.38 6.49
N TYR A 333 -12.94 -14.35 6.39
CA TYR A 333 -12.49 -12.99 6.69
C TYR A 333 -12.04 -12.93 8.15
N LYS A 334 -10.86 -12.35 8.35
CA LYS A 334 -10.22 -12.22 9.66
C LYS A 334 -10.64 -10.90 10.23
#